data_AF-A0A7C5P4C9-F1
#
_entry.id   AF-A0A7C5P4C9-F1
#
_cell.length_a   1.000
_cell.length_b   1.000
_cell.length_c   1.000
_cell.angle_alpha   90.00
_cell.angle_beta   90.00
_cell.angle_gamma   90.00
#
_symmetry.space_group_name_H-M   'P 1'
#
loop_
_entity.id
_entity.type
_entity.pdbx_description
1 polymer ?
#
loop_
_entity_poly.entity_id
_entity_poly.type
_entity_poly.pdbx_seq_one_letter_code
_entity_poly.pdbx_strand_id
1 'polypeptide(L)'
;MSIRRNWNLEIGVDDILRSQGASPQALRNRSPKFARLAERALEEGREFLVPVALYDLREIAEVRHEQVHLEDGTRLSGPLIAQHLASASSVFLAICTIGGALEARV
;
A
#
# COMPACT_ATOMS: atom_id res chain seq x y z
N MET A 1 7.54 -1.52 -18.11
CA MET A 1 7.88 -0.89 -16.82
C MET A 1 7.54 0.59 -16.87
N SER A 2 6.77 1.06 -15.89
CA SER A 2 6.16 2.38 -15.86
C SER A 2 6.32 3.02 -14.48
N ILE A 3 6.49 4.34 -14.43
CA ILE A 3 6.67 5.08 -13.17
C ILE A 3 5.55 6.11 -13.00
N ARG A 4 4.96 6.14 -11.81
CA ARG A 4 3.97 7.14 -11.40
C ARG A 4 4.53 7.97 -10.25
N ARG A 5 4.44 9.28 -10.43
CA ARG A 5 4.86 10.32 -9.48
C ARG A 5 3.76 11.34 -9.35
N ASN A 6 3.86 12.22 -8.36
CA ASN A 6 2.99 13.39 -8.21
C ASN A 6 1.50 13.02 -8.21
N TRP A 7 1.16 11.83 -7.70
CA TRP A 7 -0.24 11.53 -7.41
C TRP A 7 -0.61 12.11 -6.05
N ASN A 8 -1.88 12.44 -5.89
CA ASN A 8 -2.41 12.73 -4.57
C ASN A 8 -2.69 11.40 -3.87
N LEU A 9 -1.97 11.11 -2.79
CA LEU A 9 -2.25 9.94 -1.96
C LEU A 9 -3.37 10.32 -0.97
N GLU A 10 -4.56 9.79 -1.21
CA GLU A 10 -5.73 10.07 -0.37
C GLU A 10 -5.62 9.32 0.96
N ILE A 11 -5.04 9.99 1.96
CA ILE A 11 -5.00 9.51 3.35
C ILE A 11 -5.97 10.35 4.17
N GLY A 12 -6.88 9.67 4.87
CA GLY A 12 -7.84 10.29 5.78
C GLY A 12 -7.50 10.07 7.25
N VAL A 13 -8.23 10.77 8.12
CA VAL A 13 -8.14 10.64 9.58
C VAL A 13 -8.33 9.19 10.04
N ASP A 14 -9.25 8.46 9.41
CA ASP A 14 -9.51 7.06 9.74
C ASP A 14 -8.32 6.15 9.45
N ASP A 15 -7.53 6.43 8.41
CA ASP A 15 -6.35 5.64 8.07
C ASP A 15 -5.25 5.80 9.13
N ILE A 16 -5.09 7.03 9.63
CA ILE A 16 -4.21 7.33 10.77
C ILE A 16 -4.67 6.57 12.02
N LEU A 17 -5.97 6.61 12.34
CA LEU A 17 -6.50 5.90 13.51
C LEU A 17 -6.34 4.37 13.37
N ARG A 18 -6.56 3.81 12.18
CA ARG A 18 -6.35 2.38 11.91
C ARG A 18 -4.88 1.98 12.03
N SER A 19 -3.94 2.82 11.59
CA SER A 19 -2.50 2.51 11.67
C SER A 19 -2.01 2.37 13.11
N GLN A 20 -2.70 2.99 14.07
CA GLN A 20 -2.46 2.83 15.50
C GLN A 20 -3.14 1.58 16.11
N GLY A 21 -3.70 0.69 15.29
CA GLY A 21 -4.39 -0.53 15.72
C GLY A 21 -5.79 -0.29 16.31
N ALA A 22 -6.37 0.89 16.10
CA ALA A 22 -7.65 1.26 16.67
C ALA A 22 -8.81 1.23 15.66
N SER A 23 -10.03 0.99 16.16
CA SER A 23 -11.25 1.22 15.39
C SER A 23 -11.58 2.73 15.39
N PRO A 24 -11.66 3.38 14.21
CA PRO A 24 -11.94 4.81 14.13
C PRO A 24 -13.27 5.20 14.77
N GLN A 25 -14.33 4.40 14.55
CA GLN A 25 -15.66 4.64 15.12
C GLN A 25 -15.62 4.54 16.65
N ALA A 26 -14.95 3.53 17.20
CA ALA A 26 -14.84 3.35 18.65
C ALA A 26 -14.11 4.52 19.31
N LEU A 27 -13.02 5.01 18.71
CA LEU A 27 -12.27 6.15 19.24
C LEU A 27 -13.03 7.47 19.16
N ARG A 28 -13.75 7.73 18.05
CA ARG A 28 -14.60 8.92 17.91
C ARG A 28 -15.70 8.95 18.97
N ASN A 29 -16.33 7.80 19.24
CA ASN A 29 -17.35 7.67 20.28
C ASN A 29 -16.77 7.87 21.69
N ARG A 30 -15.51 7.47 21.91
CA ARG A 30 -14.83 7.63 23.21
C ARG A 30 -14.40 9.06 23.48
N SER A 31 -13.77 9.72 22.52
CA SER A 31 -13.37 11.13 22.66
C SER A 31 -13.06 11.79 21.31
N PRO A 32 -13.60 13.00 21.04
CA PRO A 32 -13.26 13.74 19.83
C PRO A 32 -11.80 14.22 19.81
N LYS A 33 -11.07 14.13 20.94
CA LYS A 33 -9.63 14.44 21.00
C LYS A 33 -8.79 13.54 20.09
N PHE A 34 -9.17 12.27 19.92
CA PHE A 34 -8.43 11.34 19.06
C PHE A 34 -8.51 11.71 17.58
N ALA A 35 -9.71 12.08 17.12
CA ALA A 35 -9.89 12.57 15.75
C ALA A 35 -9.05 13.82 15.49
N ARG A 36 -9.06 14.80 16.41
CA ARG A 36 -8.25 16.02 16.28
C ARG A 36 -6.74 15.74 16.27
N LEU A 37 -6.28 14.79 17.08
CA LEU A 37 -4.86 14.41 17.07
C LEU A 37 -4.47 13.77 15.74
N ALA A 38 -5.32 12.91 15.18
CA ALA A 38 -5.09 12.29 13.88
C ALA A 38 -5.19 13.30 12.72
N GLU A 39 -6.11 14.27 12.78
CA GLU A 39 -6.18 15.41 11.85
C GLU A 39 -4.88 16.20 11.85
N ARG A 40 -4.37 16.54 13.04
CA ARG A 40 -3.11 17.27 13.20
C ARG A 40 -1.92 16.48 12.65
N ALA A 41 -1.83 15.19 12.96
CA ALA A 41 -0.77 14.32 12.42
C ALA A 41 -0.82 14.23 10.89
N LEU A 42 -2.03 14.19 10.32
CA LEU A 42 -2.21 14.20 8.87
C LEU A 42 -1.78 15.53 8.25
N GLU A 43 -2.13 16.66 8.88
CA GLU A 43 -1.76 17.99 8.41
C GLU A 43 -0.24 18.21 8.47
N GLU A 44 0.39 17.87 9.61
CA GLU A 44 1.85 17.96 9.79
C GLU A 44 2.59 16.97 8.87
N GLY A 45 2.05 15.77 8.65
CA GLY A 45 2.70 14.73 7.85
C GLY A 45 2.66 14.97 6.34
N ARG A 46 1.67 15.73 5.85
CA ARG A 46 1.37 15.86 4.41
C ARG A 46 2.54 16.39 3.58
N GLU A 47 3.33 17.32 4.13
CA GLU A 47 4.45 17.92 3.41
C GLU A 47 5.61 16.95 3.17
N PHE A 48 5.72 15.89 3.96
CA PHE A 48 6.76 14.88 3.83
C PHE A 48 6.41 13.77 2.82
N LEU A 49 5.16 13.72 2.36
CA LEU A 49 4.72 12.71 1.40
C LEU A 49 5.15 13.12 0.00
N VAL A 50 6.12 12.38 -0.55
CA VAL A 50 6.54 12.47 -1.96
C VAL A 50 6.36 11.08 -2.61
N PRO A 51 5.10 10.65 -2.87
CA PRO A 51 4.83 9.29 -3.27
C PRO A 51 5.36 8.98 -4.67
N VAL A 52 5.97 7.81 -4.81
CA VAL A 52 6.43 7.26 -6.08
C VAL A 52 6.06 5.79 -6.15
N ALA A 53 5.54 5.36 -7.29
CA ALA A 53 5.33 3.96 -7.59
C ALA A 53 5.97 3.58 -8.92
N LEU A 54 6.73 2.49 -8.91
CA LEU A 54 7.27 1.84 -10.08
C LEU A 54 6.52 0.54 -10.28
N TYR A 55 5.98 0.31 -11.47
CA TYR A 55 5.19 -0.88 -11.71
C TYR A 55 5.42 -1.47 -13.10
N ASP A 56 5.14 -2.75 -13.23
CA ASP A 56 5.15 -3.46 -14.50
C ASP A 56 4.05 -4.51 -14.54
N LEU A 57 3.48 -4.73 -15.73
CA LEU A 57 2.55 -5.83 -15.97
C LEU A 57 3.35 -7.02 -16.47
N ARG A 58 3.18 -8.18 -15.82
CA ARG A 58 3.83 -9.43 -16.22
C ARG A 58 2.75 -10.46 -16.55
N GLU A 59 2.92 -11.15 -17.67
CA GLU A 59 2.07 -12.29 -18.02
C GLU A 59 2.42 -13.49 -17.14
N ILE A 60 1.38 -14.23 -16.76
CA ILE A 60 1.49 -15.48 -15.99
C ILE A 60 1.59 -16.62 -17.00
N ALA A 61 2.69 -17.37 -16.93
CA ALA A 61 2.92 -18.53 -17.77
C ALA A 61 2.18 -19.76 -17.24
N GLU A 62 2.30 -20.03 -15.93
CA GLU A 62 1.61 -21.14 -15.29
C GLU A 62 1.36 -20.91 -13.79
N VAL A 63 0.30 -21.53 -13.28
CA VAL A 63 0.06 -21.66 -11.84
C VAL A 63 0.06 -23.14 -11.48
N ARG A 64 0.94 -23.54 -10.56
CA ARG A 64 1.10 -24.94 -10.15
C ARG A 64 1.34 -25.05 -8.66
N HIS A 65 0.48 -25.80 -7.96
CA HIS A 65 0.45 -25.84 -6.49
C HIS A 65 0.35 -24.42 -5.91
N GLU A 66 1.24 -24.07 -4.98
CA GLU A 66 1.29 -22.75 -4.33
C GLU A 66 2.25 -21.78 -5.04
N GLN A 67 2.39 -21.90 -6.36
CA GLN A 67 3.38 -21.16 -7.14
C GLN A 67 2.80 -20.61 -8.42
N VAL A 68 3.16 -19.36 -8.71
CA VAL A 68 2.83 -18.65 -9.95
C VAL A 68 4.15 -18.36 -10.65
N HIS A 69 4.28 -18.82 -11.89
CA HIS A 69 5.44 -18.62 -12.74
C HIS A 69 5.09 -17.58 -13.79
N LEU A 70 5.93 -16.57 -13.93
CA LEU A 70 5.79 -15.51 -14.93
C LEU A 70 6.62 -15.86 -16.17
N GLU A 71 6.29 -15.27 -17.32
CA GLU A 71 6.97 -15.58 -18.60
C GLU A 71 8.48 -15.30 -18.58
N ASP A 72 8.96 -14.43 -17.70
CA ASP A 72 10.38 -14.10 -17.54
C ASP A 72 11.16 -15.05 -16.62
N GLY A 73 10.51 -16.11 -16.13
CA GLY A 73 11.10 -17.07 -15.19
C GLY A 73 11.02 -16.66 -13.72
N THR A 74 10.44 -15.49 -13.40
CA THR A 74 10.18 -15.09 -12.01
C THR A 74 9.13 -16.01 -11.39
N ARG A 75 9.33 -16.34 -10.12
CA ARG A 75 8.43 -17.20 -9.34
C ARG A 75 7.90 -16.48 -8.12
N LEU A 76 6.58 -16.47 -7.97
CA LEU A 76 5.90 -16.06 -6.76
C LEU A 76 5.38 -17.30 -6.03
N SER A 77 5.51 -17.35 -4.70
CA SER A 77 5.11 -18.53 -3.93
C SER A 77 4.32 -18.17 -2.68
N GLY A 78 3.31 -18.98 -2.37
CA GLY A 78 2.55 -18.91 -1.13
C GLY A 78 1.08 -19.28 -1.35
N PRO A 79 0.40 -19.75 -0.29
CA PRO A 79 -0.99 -20.22 -0.39
C PRO A 79 -1.93 -19.14 -0.92
N LEU A 80 -1.80 -17.90 -0.43
CA LEU A 80 -2.63 -16.77 -0.86
C LEU A 80 -2.34 -16.33 -2.30
N ILE A 81 -1.09 -16.44 -2.75
CA ILE A 81 -0.70 -16.06 -4.10
C ILE A 81 -1.37 -16.99 -5.11
N ALA A 82 -1.24 -18.31 -4.92
CA ALA A 82 -1.90 -19.27 -5.79
C ALA A 82 -3.42 -19.16 -5.69
N GLN A 83 -3.97 -19.00 -4.48
CA GLN A 83 -5.42 -18.84 -4.29
C GLN A 83 -6.00 -17.65 -5.06
N HIS A 84 -5.32 -16.50 -5.02
CA HIS A 84 -5.84 -15.27 -5.63
C HIS A 84 -5.45 -15.08 -7.10
N LEU A 85 -4.36 -15.71 -7.58
CA LEU A 85 -3.87 -15.56 -8.95
C LEU A 85 -4.11 -16.78 -9.85
N ALA A 86 -4.70 -17.87 -9.35
CA ALA A 86 -4.92 -19.11 -10.12
C ALA A 86 -5.64 -18.91 -11.46
N SER A 87 -6.56 -17.94 -11.55
CA SER A 87 -7.33 -17.63 -12.76
C SER A 87 -6.89 -16.34 -13.45
N ALA A 88 -5.81 -15.70 -12.98
CA ALA A 88 -5.30 -14.48 -13.60
C ALA A 88 -4.40 -14.83 -14.79
N SER A 89 -4.49 -14.04 -15.87
CA SER A 89 -3.57 -14.13 -17.01
C SER A 89 -2.33 -13.26 -16.82
N SER A 90 -2.42 -12.22 -16.00
CA SER A 90 -1.33 -11.28 -15.75
C SER A 90 -1.38 -10.69 -14.34
N VAL A 91 -0.26 -10.15 -13.89
CA VAL A 91 -0.10 -9.54 -12.57
C VAL A 91 0.67 -8.24 -12.66
N PHE A 92 0.23 -7.23 -11.92
CA PHE A 92 1.01 -6.02 -11.70
C PHE A 92 2.00 -6.25 -10.55
N LEU A 93 3.29 -6.10 -10.86
CA LEU A 93 4.33 -5.96 -9.85
C LEU A 93 4.53 -4.47 -9.59
N ALA A 94 4.43 -4.03 -8.34
CA ALA A 94 4.61 -2.63 -7.97
C ALA A 94 5.53 -2.47 -6.75
N ILE A 95 6.41 -1.48 -6.81
CA ILE A 95 7.21 -1.00 -5.70
C ILE A 95 6.77 0.43 -5.41
N CYS A 96 6.37 0.69 -4.17
CA CYS A 96 5.85 1.99 -3.75
C CYS A 96 6.70 2.55 -2.60
N THR A 97 6.87 3.87 -2.59
CA THR A 97 7.49 4.61 -1.47
C THR A 97 6.71 5.90 -1.24
N ILE A 98 6.71 6.41 0.00
CA ILE A 98 6.23 7.75 0.35
C ILE A 98 7.31 8.82 0.19
N GLY A 99 8.50 8.45 -0.30
CA GLY A 99 9.70 9.28 -0.24
C GLY A 99 10.50 9.01 1.02
N GLY A 100 11.57 9.79 1.23
CA GLY A 100 12.43 9.70 2.42
C GLY A 100 12.43 10.95 3.29
N ALA A 101 11.51 11.90 3.03
CA ALA A 101 11.52 13.20 3.70
C ALA A 101 11.10 13.10 5.17
N LEU A 102 10.24 12.12 5.50
CA LEU A 102 9.84 11.86 6.88
C LEU A 102 11.01 11.31 7.71
N GLU A 103 11.70 10.30 7.19
CA GLU A 103 12.86 9.68 7.83
C GLU A 103 14.02 10.67 8.03
N ALA A 104 14.18 11.64 7.13
CA ALA A 104 15.19 12.69 7.28
C ALA A 104 14.87 13.70 8.40
N ARG A 105 13.60 13.78 8.85
CA ARG A 105 13.14 14.71 9.87
C ARG A 105 13.22 14.15 11.30
N VAL A 106 13.16 12.83 11.46
CA VAL A 106 13.01 12.11 12.74
C VAL A 106 14.29 11.44 13.22
#